data_AF-A0AAV6AMP7-F1
#
_entry.id   AF-A0AAV6AMP7-F1
#
_cell.length_a   1.000
_cell.length_b   1.000
_cell.length_c   1.000
_cell.angle_alpha   90.00
_cell.angle_beta   90.00
_cell.angle_gamma   90.00
#
_symmetry.space_group_name_H-M   'P 1'
#
loop_
_entity.id
_entity.type
_entity.pdbx_description
1 polymer ?
#
loop_
_entity_poly.entity_id
_entity_poly.type
_entity_poly.pdbx_seq_one_letter_code
_entity_poly.pdbx_strand_id
1 'polypeptide(L)'
;MNTMRANMLGGIAASAILAFSSPSSAASPQEDLVRAWLEGSSFGLAVDIGSSRFDPASQSVVLDGVTIGGPDDVLTAGFETLTVEDPRRTPGGMFAAHSIRGSAMDWVVRVDPERWFPELVEAIEDDQDPSDEVLDGGDETPDGEDGAADGDANDSGVTVQTTVSPPFTAHFRADTILYERAVLPMTAPTFADDASIVARYFEIVRWYMPTRVDWVELNGVELATAGLPDGNGATTYGRLY
;
A
#
# COMPACT_ATOMS: atom_id res chain seq x y z
N MET A 1 60.27 -12.04 -39.49
CA MET A 1 59.00 -12.63 -38.99
C MET A 1 59.24 -13.10 -37.56
N ASN A 2 58.75 -12.38 -36.54
CA ASN A 2 58.41 -12.87 -35.17
C ASN A 2 58.30 -11.74 -34.14
N THR A 3 57.48 -10.71 -34.40
CA THR A 3 57.21 -9.65 -33.40
C THR A 3 55.76 -9.19 -33.35
N MET A 4 54.82 -9.92 -33.98
CA MET A 4 53.40 -9.55 -34.01
C MET A 4 52.48 -10.44 -33.16
N ARG A 5 52.98 -11.49 -32.49
CA ARG A 5 52.14 -12.42 -31.71
C ARG A 5 52.07 -12.17 -30.20
N ALA A 6 52.94 -11.32 -29.64
CA ALA A 6 52.96 -11.07 -28.19
C ALA A 6 51.96 -10.00 -27.72
N ASN A 7 51.52 -9.08 -28.59
CA ASN A 7 50.66 -7.96 -28.19
C ASN A 7 49.15 -8.25 -28.26
N MET A 8 48.73 -9.35 -28.88
CA MET A 8 47.30 -9.69 -29.02
C MET A 8 46.75 -10.51 -27.83
N LEU A 9 47.59 -11.31 -27.19
CA LEU A 9 47.18 -12.11 -26.02
C LEU A 9 47.12 -11.31 -24.72
N GLY A 10 47.91 -10.22 -24.60
CA GLY A 10 47.84 -9.30 -23.44
C GLY A 10 46.59 -8.43 -23.41
N GLY A 11 46.02 -8.09 -24.58
CA GLY A 11 44.80 -7.27 -24.68
C GLY A 11 43.52 -8.05 -24.34
N ILE A 12 43.44 -9.32 -24.73
CA ILE A 12 42.25 -10.15 -24.49
C ILE A 12 42.16 -10.57 -23.00
N ALA A 13 43.31 -10.79 -22.33
CA ALA A 13 43.33 -11.07 -20.89
C ALA A 13 42.96 -9.84 -20.04
N ALA A 14 43.32 -8.62 -20.46
CA ALA A 14 42.94 -7.39 -19.77
C ALA A 14 41.44 -7.05 -19.95
N SER A 15 40.85 -7.37 -21.11
CA SER A 15 39.41 -7.20 -21.35
C SER A 15 38.56 -8.28 -20.68
N ALA A 16 39.09 -9.49 -20.46
CA ALA A 16 38.38 -10.55 -19.73
C ALA A 16 38.31 -10.27 -18.21
N ILE A 17 39.30 -9.60 -17.61
CA ILE A 17 39.25 -9.21 -16.19
C ILE A 17 38.24 -8.08 -15.94
N LEU A 18 37.96 -7.24 -16.94
CA LEU A 18 36.89 -6.24 -16.90
C LEU A 18 35.49 -6.80 -17.22
N ALA A 19 35.40 -8.00 -17.80
CA ALA A 19 34.13 -8.66 -18.14
C ALA A 19 33.70 -9.75 -17.14
N PHE A 20 34.58 -10.19 -16.23
CA PHE A 20 34.30 -11.26 -15.25
C PHE A 20 34.47 -10.83 -13.80
N SER A 21 34.46 -9.52 -13.55
CA SER A 21 34.23 -8.99 -12.22
C SER A 21 32.75 -8.60 -12.16
N SER A 22 31.86 -9.57 -11.98
CA SER A 22 30.65 -9.34 -11.20
C SER A 22 31.08 -9.54 -9.75
N PRO A 23 31.64 -8.52 -9.07
CA PRO A 23 31.56 -8.58 -7.62
C PRO A 23 30.07 -8.64 -7.31
N SER A 24 29.68 -9.45 -6.34
CA SER A 24 28.63 -9.01 -5.44
C SER A 24 29.06 -7.64 -4.92
N SER A 25 28.73 -6.57 -5.67
CA SER A 25 29.03 -5.21 -5.27
C SER A 25 28.31 -5.02 -3.96
N ALA A 26 29.00 -4.51 -2.95
CA ALA A 26 28.30 -3.92 -1.82
C ALA A 26 27.25 -2.95 -2.39
N ALA A 27 26.04 -2.98 -1.85
CA ALA A 27 24.97 -2.10 -2.29
C ALA A 27 25.48 -0.65 -2.28
N SER A 28 25.15 0.11 -3.33
CA SER A 28 25.45 1.53 -3.34
C SER A 28 24.64 2.26 -2.27
N PRO A 29 25.10 3.44 -1.78
CA PRO A 29 24.30 4.25 -0.85
C PRO A 29 22.91 4.60 -1.38
N GLN A 30 22.76 4.70 -2.70
CA GLN A 30 21.49 4.92 -3.38
C GLN A 30 20.58 3.69 -3.29
N GLU A 31 21.12 2.49 -3.53
CA GLU A 31 20.37 1.24 -3.36
C GLU A 31 19.93 1.05 -1.91
N ASP A 32 20.82 1.31 -0.94
CA ASP A 32 20.50 1.25 0.48
C ASP A 32 19.39 2.24 0.86
N LEU A 33 19.40 3.44 0.27
CA LEU A 33 18.37 4.43 0.51
C LEU A 33 17.00 3.99 -0.01
N VAL A 34 16.94 3.45 -1.23
CA VAL A 34 15.68 2.96 -1.81
C VAL A 34 15.16 1.78 -1.01
N ARG A 35 16.02 0.84 -0.62
CA ARG A 35 15.65 -0.28 0.24
C ARG A 35 15.12 0.19 1.59
N ALA A 36 15.83 1.11 2.26
CA ALA A 36 15.40 1.66 3.53
C ALA A 36 14.06 2.41 3.43
N TRP A 37 13.78 3.05 2.29
CA TRP A 37 12.48 3.67 2.04
C TRP A 37 11.37 2.64 1.83
N LEU A 38 11.60 1.59 1.03
CA LEU A 38 10.62 0.50 0.83
C LEU A 38 10.32 -0.22 2.15
N GLU A 39 11.35 -0.64 2.88
CA GLU A 39 11.22 -1.28 4.19
C GLU A 39 10.52 -0.34 5.19
N GLY A 40 10.94 0.93 5.24
CA GLY A 40 10.36 1.92 6.14
C GLY A 40 8.89 2.22 5.85
N SER A 41 8.47 2.23 4.58
CA SER A 41 7.09 2.57 4.16
C SER A 41 6.15 1.37 4.06
N SER A 42 6.64 0.15 4.33
CA SER A 42 5.90 -1.11 4.23
C SER A 42 4.91 -1.39 5.37
N PHE A 43 4.78 -0.50 6.36
CA PHE A 43 3.99 -0.74 7.57
C PHE A 43 4.40 -2.03 8.33
N GLY A 44 5.68 -2.39 8.27
CA GLY A 44 6.22 -3.59 8.92
C GLY A 44 6.02 -4.88 8.13
N LEU A 45 5.42 -4.81 6.94
CA LEU A 45 5.36 -5.94 6.02
C LEU A 45 6.76 -6.29 5.51
N ALA A 46 7.00 -7.58 5.31
CA ALA A 46 8.27 -8.03 4.74
C ALA A 46 8.45 -7.47 3.33
N VAL A 47 9.65 -6.98 3.03
CA VAL A 47 10.04 -6.52 1.69
C VAL A 47 11.07 -7.50 1.13
N ASP A 48 10.74 -8.13 0.01
CA ASP A 48 11.66 -8.98 -0.75
C ASP A 48 12.03 -8.29 -2.06
N ILE A 49 13.32 -8.38 -2.41
CA ILE A 49 13.88 -7.78 -3.63
C ILE A 49 14.76 -8.84 -4.27
N GLY A 50 14.33 -9.34 -5.43
CA GLY A 50 15.06 -10.38 -6.17
C GLY A 50 16.47 -9.94 -6.55
N SER A 51 16.62 -8.76 -7.16
CA SER A 51 17.94 -8.15 -7.39
C SER A 51 17.89 -6.62 -7.40
N SER A 52 19.02 -5.98 -7.14
CA SER A 52 19.18 -4.53 -7.23
C SER A 52 20.45 -4.16 -7.98
N ARG A 53 20.42 -3.00 -8.66
CA ARG A 53 21.60 -2.38 -9.25
C ARG A 53 21.46 -0.87 -9.26
N PHE A 54 22.58 -0.17 -9.12
CA PHE A 54 22.69 1.25 -9.43
C PHE A 54 23.34 1.47 -10.79
N ASP A 55 22.70 2.27 -11.64
CA ASP A 55 23.24 2.79 -12.90
C ASP A 55 23.74 4.23 -12.68
N PRO A 56 25.07 4.45 -12.65
CA PRO A 56 25.63 5.79 -12.49
C PRO A 56 25.38 6.72 -13.68
N ALA A 57 25.13 6.20 -14.88
CA ALA A 57 24.92 7.03 -16.07
C ALA A 57 23.55 7.72 -16.01
N SER A 58 22.52 6.99 -15.60
CA SER A 58 21.17 7.53 -15.41
C SER A 58 20.88 7.94 -13.95
N GLN A 59 21.84 7.79 -13.04
CA GLN A 59 21.66 8.00 -11.59
C GLN A 59 20.44 7.23 -11.04
N SER A 60 20.20 6.02 -11.56
CA SER A 60 18.99 5.25 -11.25
C SER A 60 19.30 4.00 -10.46
N VAL A 61 18.46 3.67 -9.49
CA VAL A 61 18.41 2.35 -8.86
C VAL A 61 17.33 1.55 -9.56
N VAL A 62 17.67 0.35 -10.02
CA VAL A 62 16.72 -0.60 -10.59
C VAL A 62 16.64 -1.81 -9.67
N LEU A 63 15.43 -2.13 -9.25
CA LEU A 63 15.09 -3.29 -8.44
C LEU A 63 14.23 -4.22 -9.29
N ASP A 64 14.57 -5.51 -9.34
CA ASP A 64 13.81 -6.53 -10.06
C ASP A 64 13.18 -7.51 -9.06
N GLY A 65 11.91 -7.85 -9.27
CA GLY A 65 11.12 -8.74 -8.42
C GLY A 65 10.91 -8.16 -7.03
N VAL A 66 10.30 -6.99 -6.93
CA VAL A 66 9.97 -6.37 -5.63
C VAL A 66 8.63 -6.92 -5.15
N THR A 67 8.60 -7.44 -3.93
CA THR A 67 7.37 -7.89 -3.25
C THR A 67 7.32 -7.27 -1.85
N ILE A 68 6.14 -6.77 -1.46
CA ILE A 68 5.84 -6.26 -0.12
C ILE A 68 4.67 -7.06 0.43
N GLY A 69 4.85 -7.64 1.61
CA GLY A 69 3.90 -8.57 2.22
C GLY A 69 3.94 -9.97 1.61
N GLY A 70 3.16 -10.87 2.20
CA GLY A 70 3.01 -12.26 1.82
C GLY A 70 1.57 -12.61 1.44
N PRO A 71 1.32 -13.87 1.02
CA PRO A 71 -0.01 -14.33 0.61
C PRO A 71 -1.03 -14.31 1.75
N ASP A 72 -0.53 -14.40 2.99
CA ASP A 72 -1.33 -14.39 4.21
C ASP A 72 -1.52 -13.00 4.79
N ASP A 73 -0.98 -11.94 4.18
CA ASP A 73 -1.13 -10.57 4.66
C ASP A 73 -2.37 -9.89 4.06
N VAL A 74 -2.90 -8.90 4.80
CA VAL A 74 -4.02 -8.05 4.39
C VAL A 74 -3.72 -7.29 3.09
N LEU A 75 -2.45 -7.00 2.82
CA LEU A 75 -1.97 -6.31 1.63
C LEU A 75 -0.73 -7.03 1.10
N THR A 76 -0.73 -7.32 -0.19
CA THR A 76 0.48 -7.68 -0.94
C THR A 76 0.65 -6.67 -2.08
N ALA A 77 1.87 -6.22 -2.31
CA ALA A 77 2.20 -5.38 -3.47
C ALA A 77 3.43 -5.96 -4.19
N GLY A 78 3.38 -6.00 -5.52
CA GLY A 78 4.45 -6.53 -6.36
C GLY A 78 4.77 -5.61 -7.54
N PHE A 79 6.04 -5.61 -7.94
CA PHE A 79 6.53 -5.02 -9.18
C PHE A 79 7.53 -5.97 -9.83
N GLU A 80 7.38 -6.22 -11.14
CA GLU A 80 8.41 -6.96 -11.89
C GLU A 80 9.73 -6.17 -11.91
N THR A 81 9.64 -4.87 -12.20
CA THR A 81 10.77 -3.95 -12.09
C THR A 81 10.30 -2.65 -11.45
N LEU A 82 11.08 -2.12 -10.52
CA LEU A 82 10.94 -0.79 -9.94
C LEU A 82 12.23 0.00 -10.20
N THR A 83 12.13 1.07 -10.97
CA THR A 83 13.24 1.99 -11.25
C THR A 83 13.02 3.30 -10.51
N VAL A 84 14.02 3.72 -9.74
CA VAL A 84 14.02 4.97 -8.99
C VAL A 84 15.17 5.84 -9.48
N GLU A 85 14.84 6.97 -10.07
CA GLU A 85 15.79 7.91 -10.64
C GLU A 85 16.15 9.02 -9.64
N ASP A 86 17.46 9.26 -9.46
CA ASP A 86 18.02 10.26 -8.54
C ASP A 86 17.48 10.14 -7.08
N PRO A 87 17.57 8.95 -6.43
CA PRO A 87 17.13 8.79 -5.06
C PRO A 87 18.02 9.58 -4.10
N ARG A 88 17.39 10.37 -3.22
CA ARG A 88 18.07 11.21 -2.23
C ARG A 88 17.22 11.45 -1.01
N ARG A 89 17.84 11.98 0.05
CA ARG A 89 17.13 12.54 1.20
C ARG A 89 16.95 14.04 1.03
N THR A 90 15.75 14.52 1.32
CA THR A 90 15.50 15.95 1.49
C THR A 90 16.19 16.46 2.76
N PRO A 91 16.39 17.79 2.93
CA PRO A 91 16.89 18.36 4.18
C PRO A 91 16.05 17.99 5.41
N GLY A 92 14.74 17.73 5.22
CA GLY A 92 13.83 17.27 6.28
C GLY A 92 13.86 15.76 6.53
N GLY A 93 14.78 15.02 5.91
CA GLY A 93 14.95 13.58 6.10
C GLY A 93 14.01 12.70 5.29
N MET A 94 13.02 13.27 4.58
CA MET A 94 12.12 12.54 3.67
C MET A 94 12.86 11.95 2.48
N PHE A 95 12.32 10.88 1.91
CA PHE A 95 12.75 10.33 0.64
C PHE A 95 12.39 11.28 -0.50
N ALA A 96 13.24 11.40 -1.50
CA ALA A 96 12.93 12.10 -2.73
C ALA A 96 13.56 11.39 -3.92
N ALA A 97 12.88 11.45 -5.06
CA ALA A 97 13.35 10.92 -6.34
C ALA A 97 12.90 11.85 -7.48
N HIS A 98 13.66 11.88 -8.57
CA HIS A 98 13.21 12.55 -9.80
C HIS A 98 12.06 11.78 -10.43
N SER A 99 12.16 10.46 -10.51
CA SER A 99 11.05 9.60 -10.94
C SER A 99 11.07 8.25 -10.25
N ILE A 100 9.89 7.66 -10.03
CA ILE A 100 9.72 6.28 -9.56
C ILE A 100 8.83 5.58 -10.59
N ARG A 101 9.34 4.52 -11.21
CA ARG A 101 8.66 3.80 -12.29
C ARG A 101 8.53 2.34 -11.92
N GLY A 102 7.33 1.80 -11.95
CA GLY A 102 7.08 0.37 -11.76
C GLY A 102 6.52 -0.25 -13.04
N SER A 103 6.84 -1.51 -13.29
CA SER A 103 6.22 -2.33 -14.33
C SER A 103 5.54 -3.56 -13.74
N ALA A 104 4.46 -4.01 -14.41
CA ALA A 104 3.64 -5.14 -13.99
C ALA A 104 3.30 -5.06 -12.49
N MET A 105 2.75 -3.92 -12.11
CA MET A 105 2.31 -3.65 -10.74
C MET A 105 1.12 -4.55 -10.42
N ASP A 106 1.18 -5.23 -9.28
CA ASP A 106 0.13 -6.13 -8.79
C ASP A 106 -0.07 -5.88 -7.29
N TRP A 107 -1.22 -5.30 -6.92
CA TRP A 107 -1.62 -5.03 -5.54
C TRP A 107 -2.85 -5.84 -5.18
N VAL A 108 -2.74 -6.65 -4.14
CA VAL A 108 -3.84 -7.49 -3.64
C VAL A 108 -4.18 -7.08 -2.22
N VAL A 109 -5.42 -6.64 -2.00
CA VAL A 109 -5.98 -6.40 -0.68
C VAL A 109 -6.92 -7.54 -0.35
N ARG A 110 -6.67 -8.22 0.77
CA ARG A 110 -7.49 -9.31 1.29
C ARG A 110 -8.16 -8.83 2.56
N VAL A 111 -9.47 -8.63 2.49
CA VAL A 111 -10.26 -8.24 3.65
C VAL A 111 -11.01 -9.47 4.14
N ASP A 112 -10.67 -9.87 5.36
CA ASP A 112 -11.33 -10.91 6.13
C ASP A 112 -11.61 -10.29 7.51
N PRO A 113 -12.83 -9.78 7.74
CA PRO A 113 -13.13 -9.04 8.96
C PRO A 113 -12.95 -9.86 10.22
N GLU A 114 -13.29 -11.15 10.21
CA GLU A 114 -13.11 -12.04 11.36
C GLU A 114 -11.63 -12.20 11.72
N ARG A 115 -10.77 -12.29 10.70
CA ARG A 115 -9.32 -12.44 10.90
C ARG A 115 -8.63 -11.13 11.29
N TRP A 116 -8.97 -10.03 10.63
CA TRP A 116 -8.19 -8.79 10.70
C TRP A 116 -8.82 -7.70 11.56
N PHE A 117 -10.13 -7.77 11.78
CA PHE A 117 -10.89 -6.78 12.55
C PHE A 117 -11.85 -7.47 13.53
N PRO A 118 -11.37 -8.39 14.40
CA PRO A 118 -12.25 -9.15 15.29
C PRO A 118 -13.06 -8.25 16.22
N GLU A 119 -12.48 -7.16 16.72
CA GLU A 119 -13.18 -6.17 17.56
C GLU A 119 -14.34 -5.46 16.82
N LEU A 120 -14.21 -5.27 15.50
CA LEU A 120 -15.28 -4.70 14.68
C LEU A 120 -16.41 -5.70 14.48
N VAL A 121 -16.07 -6.99 14.36
CA VAL A 121 -17.05 -8.07 14.30
C VAL A 121 -17.78 -8.18 15.64
N GLU A 122 -17.06 -8.21 16.76
CA GLU A 122 -17.63 -8.22 18.11
C GLU A 122 -18.55 -7.02 18.35
N ALA A 123 -18.12 -5.80 18.02
CA ALA A 123 -18.95 -4.60 18.19
C ALA A 123 -20.23 -4.62 17.33
N ILE A 124 -20.16 -5.21 16.13
CA ILE A 124 -21.32 -5.39 15.25
C ILE A 124 -22.27 -6.47 15.78
N GLU A 125 -21.73 -7.54 16.38
CA GLU A 125 -22.51 -8.61 16.99
C GLU A 125 -23.17 -8.17 18.31
N ASP A 126 -22.48 -7.37 19.13
CA ASP A 126 -23.01 -6.79 20.36
C ASP A 126 -24.15 -5.80 20.11
N ASP A 127 -24.07 -4.98 19.04
CA ASP A 127 -25.17 -4.10 18.60
C ASP A 127 -26.34 -4.89 17.97
N GLN A 128 -26.14 -6.18 17.67
CA GLN A 128 -27.17 -7.09 17.14
C GLN A 128 -27.83 -7.98 18.21
N ASP A 129 -27.50 -7.82 19.49
CA ASP A 129 -28.21 -8.50 20.58
C ASP A 129 -29.32 -7.58 21.15
N PRO A 130 -30.57 -7.66 20.65
CA PRO A 130 -31.71 -7.02 21.32
C PRO A 130 -32.08 -7.87 22.54
N SER A 131 -31.25 -7.89 23.58
CA SER A 131 -31.66 -8.45 24.86
C SER A 131 -32.62 -7.45 25.52
N ASP A 132 -33.91 -7.65 25.25
CA ASP A 132 -35.09 -7.24 26.00
C ASP A 132 -34.86 -6.41 27.28
N GLU A 133 -35.07 -5.10 27.21
CA GLU A 133 -35.79 -4.37 28.26
C GLU A 133 -37.15 -3.94 27.71
N VAL A 134 -38.07 -4.92 27.65
CA VAL A 134 -39.50 -4.61 27.69
C VAL A 134 -39.75 -4.04 29.07
N LEU A 135 -39.81 -2.71 29.17
CA LEU A 135 -40.36 -2.05 30.35
C LEU A 135 -41.85 -2.43 30.44
N ASP A 136 -42.11 -3.37 31.34
CA ASP A 136 -43.42 -3.83 31.79
C ASP A 136 -44.30 -2.64 32.20
N GLY A 137 -45.59 -2.77 31.89
CA GLY A 137 -46.58 -1.72 31.98
C GLY A 137 -46.80 -1.21 33.40
N GLY A 138 -46.87 0.11 33.51
CA GLY A 138 -47.44 0.83 34.65
C GLY A 138 -48.40 1.89 34.15
N ASP A 139 -49.65 1.48 33.97
CA ASP A 139 -50.81 2.36 33.75
C ASP A 139 -51.05 3.19 35.03
N GLU A 140 -50.80 4.50 34.98
CA GLU A 140 -51.52 5.48 35.80
C GLU A 140 -51.65 6.80 35.02
N THR A 141 -52.84 7.02 34.45
CA THR A 141 -53.30 8.37 34.07
C THR A 141 -53.67 9.13 35.34
N PRO A 142 -53.33 10.43 35.46
CA PRO A 142 -54.44 11.35 35.67
C PRO A 142 -54.32 12.64 34.84
N ASP A 143 -55.51 13.16 34.54
CA ASP A 143 -55.85 14.28 33.68
C ASP A 143 -55.09 15.59 33.97
N GLY A 144 -54.70 16.26 32.89
CA GLY A 144 -54.26 17.65 32.88
C GLY A 144 -54.35 18.22 31.46
N GLU A 145 -55.36 19.05 31.22
CA GLU A 145 -55.64 19.73 29.95
C GLU A 145 -54.54 20.74 29.54
N ASP A 146 -54.52 20.98 28.22
CA ASP A 146 -53.92 22.09 27.45
C ASP A 146 -52.42 22.12 27.17
N GLY A 147 -52.06 21.91 25.89
CA GLY A 147 -50.78 22.40 25.35
C GLY A 147 -50.31 21.77 24.04
N ALA A 148 -50.72 22.36 22.91
CA ALA A 148 -50.04 22.43 21.60
C ALA A 148 -49.43 21.15 20.98
N ALA A 149 -50.06 20.74 19.87
CA ALA A 149 -49.45 19.92 18.83
C ALA A 149 -48.25 20.64 18.18
N ASP A 150 -47.10 19.98 18.15
CA ASP A 150 -46.27 19.76 16.95
C ASP A 150 -45.02 18.97 17.36
N GLY A 151 -45.17 17.64 17.38
CA GLY A 151 -44.06 16.71 17.46
C GLY A 151 -43.92 16.02 16.11
N ASP A 152 -43.14 16.63 15.22
CA ASP A 152 -42.70 15.99 13.98
C ASP A 152 -41.69 14.89 14.36
N ALA A 153 -42.22 13.73 14.74
CA ALA A 153 -41.46 12.51 14.91
C ALA A 153 -41.01 12.06 13.53
N ASN A 154 -39.88 12.60 13.09
CA ASN A 154 -39.14 12.05 11.96
C ASN A 154 -38.49 10.73 12.43
N ASP A 155 -39.33 9.69 12.56
CA ASP A 155 -38.92 8.30 12.65
C ASP A 155 -38.40 7.87 11.26
N SER A 156 -37.24 8.39 10.91
CA SER A 156 -36.39 7.81 9.89
C SER A 156 -35.48 6.81 10.58
N GLY A 157 -36.08 5.74 11.09
CA GLY A 157 -35.38 4.51 11.47
C GLY A 157 -34.70 3.92 10.24
N VAL A 158 -33.56 4.50 9.85
CA VAL A 158 -32.56 3.80 9.05
C VAL A 158 -31.94 2.80 10.01
N THR A 159 -32.54 1.60 10.07
CA THR A 159 -31.88 0.43 10.61
C THR A 159 -30.72 0.15 9.65
N VAL A 160 -29.53 0.67 9.97
CA VAL A 160 -28.31 0.20 9.33
C VAL A 160 -28.14 -1.22 9.84
N GLN A 161 -28.62 -2.21 9.08
CA GLN A 161 -28.18 -3.58 9.27
C GLN A 161 -26.70 -3.60 8.94
N THR A 162 -25.86 -3.39 9.94
CA THR A 162 -24.41 -3.46 9.82
C THR A 162 -24.04 -4.93 9.75
N THR A 163 -24.38 -5.64 8.67
CA THR A 163 -23.91 -7.02 8.49
C THR A 163 -22.41 -6.96 8.24
N VAL A 164 -21.64 -7.77 8.99
CA VAL A 164 -20.21 -7.98 8.72
C VAL A 164 -20.07 -8.41 7.26
N SER A 165 -19.28 -7.65 6.49
CA SER A 165 -19.07 -8.00 5.07
C SER A 165 -18.33 -9.34 4.98
N PRO A 166 -18.73 -10.25 4.06
CA PRO A 166 -18.00 -11.49 3.88
C PRO A 166 -16.55 -11.22 3.42
N PRO A 167 -15.63 -12.18 3.62
CA PRO A 167 -14.27 -12.03 3.12
C PRO A 167 -14.24 -11.76 1.62
N PHE A 168 -13.49 -10.75 1.21
CA PHE A 168 -13.33 -10.38 -0.19
C PHE A 168 -11.88 -10.05 -0.53
N THR A 169 -11.56 -10.15 -1.82
CA THR A 169 -10.25 -9.76 -2.36
C THR A 169 -10.46 -8.66 -3.39
N ALA A 170 -9.72 -7.56 -3.24
CA ALA A 170 -9.59 -6.53 -4.26
C ALA A 170 -8.20 -6.63 -4.88
N HIS A 171 -8.17 -6.56 -6.21
CA HIS A 171 -6.97 -6.69 -7.01
C HIS A 171 -6.82 -5.45 -7.88
N PHE A 172 -5.71 -4.76 -7.73
CA PHE A 172 -5.35 -3.61 -8.54
C PHE A 172 -4.08 -3.92 -9.32
N ARG A 173 -4.15 -3.87 -10.64
CA ARG A 173 -3.03 -4.11 -11.54
C ARG A 173 -2.79 -2.92 -12.45
N ALA A 174 -1.53 -2.70 -12.82
CA ALA A 174 -1.17 -1.74 -13.85
C ALA A 174 0.07 -2.24 -14.63
N ASP A 175 0.06 -2.07 -15.95
CA ASP A 175 1.23 -2.40 -16.79
C ASP A 175 2.43 -1.53 -16.41
N THR A 176 2.18 -0.24 -16.19
CA THR A 176 3.19 0.71 -15.74
C THR A 176 2.62 1.71 -14.75
N ILE A 177 3.44 2.11 -13.78
CA ILE A 177 3.21 3.26 -12.90
C ILE A 177 4.38 4.23 -12.98
N LEU A 178 4.12 5.53 -12.92
CA LEU A 178 5.10 6.60 -12.85
C LEU A 178 4.69 7.60 -11.76
N TYR A 179 5.60 7.90 -10.85
CA TYR A 179 5.56 9.09 -9.99
C TYR A 179 6.67 10.03 -10.42
N GLU A 180 6.33 11.29 -10.70
CA GLU A 180 7.30 12.32 -11.07
C GLU A 180 7.56 13.27 -9.88
N ARG A 181 8.85 13.54 -9.66
CA ARG A 181 9.38 14.44 -8.61
C ARG A 181 8.82 14.14 -7.23
N ALA A 182 8.78 12.85 -6.90
CA ALA A 182 8.23 12.36 -5.64
C ALA A 182 9.06 12.82 -4.45
N VAL A 183 8.39 13.28 -3.40
CA VAL A 183 8.89 13.48 -2.05
C VAL A 183 7.97 12.71 -1.12
N LEU A 184 8.50 11.69 -0.47
CA LEU A 184 7.72 10.69 0.25
C LEU A 184 8.25 10.54 1.69
N PRO A 185 7.38 10.28 2.67
CA PRO A 185 7.81 9.88 4.00
C PRO A 185 8.72 8.65 3.95
N MET A 186 9.72 8.59 4.84
CA MET A 186 10.64 7.45 4.91
C MET A 186 10.06 6.26 5.68
N THR A 187 9.51 6.50 6.87
CA THR A 187 9.17 5.45 7.83
C THR A 187 7.72 5.60 8.25
N ALA A 188 6.92 4.57 8.01
CA ALA A 188 5.54 4.47 8.42
C ALA A 188 5.41 4.51 9.96
N PRO A 189 4.30 5.03 10.50
CA PRO A 189 4.03 4.96 11.92
C PRO A 189 3.92 3.50 12.37
N THR A 190 4.44 3.22 13.57
CA THR A 190 4.19 1.97 14.29
C THR A 190 3.05 2.21 15.27
N PHE A 191 2.08 1.31 15.31
CA PHE A 191 0.93 1.43 16.20
C PHE A 191 1.17 0.64 17.47
N ALA A 192 0.68 1.17 18.60
CA ALA A 192 0.53 0.35 19.79
C ALA A 192 -0.53 -0.74 19.54
N ASP A 193 -0.36 -1.90 20.18
CA ASP A 193 -1.25 -3.04 20.00
C ASP A 193 -2.72 -2.68 20.32
N ASP A 194 -2.94 -1.77 21.26
CA ASP A 194 -4.23 -1.26 21.73
C ASP A 194 -4.73 0.02 21.03
N ALA A 195 -3.99 0.54 20.04
CA ALA A 195 -4.41 1.75 19.33
C ALA A 195 -5.70 1.50 18.53
N SER A 196 -6.73 2.33 18.72
CA SER A 196 -7.99 2.20 17.99
C SER A 196 -7.84 2.40 16.48
N ILE A 197 -8.72 1.78 15.69
CA ILE A 197 -8.72 1.91 14.22
C ILE A 197 -8.74 3.38 13.77
N VAL A 198 -9.52 4.22 14.45
CA VAL A 198 -9.62 5.66 14.16
C VAL A 198 -8.27 6.36 14.41
N ALA A 199 -7.59 6.04 15.51
CA ALA A 199 -6.28 6.60 15.82
C ALA A 199 -5.23 6.16 14.78
N ARG A 200 -5.19 4.87 14.43
CA ARG A 200 -4.31 4.32 13.39
C ARG A 200 -4.56 5.01 12.05
N TYR A 201 -5.82 5.17 11.64
CA TYR A 201 -6.20 5.87 10.42
C TYR A 201 -5.67 7.32 10.39
N PHE A 202 -5.92 8.10 11.43
CA PHE A 202 -5.44 9.49 11.47
C PHE A 202 -3.92 9.61 11.49
N GLU A 203 -3.22 8.68 12.13
CA GLU A 203 -1.76 8.63 12.08
C GLU A 203 -1.23 8.28 10.68
N ILE A 204 -1.84 7.31 9.99
CA ILE A 204 -1.51 6.99 8.60
C ILE A 204 -1.74 8.20 7.71
N VAL A 205 -2.90 8.86 7.84
CA VAL A 205 -3.22 10.07 7.08
C VAL A 205 -2.18 11.15 7.35
N ARG A 206 -1.88 11.47 8.62
CA ARG A 206 -0.86 12.47 8.98
C ARG A 206 0.52 12.13 8.45
N TRP A 207 0.90 10.86 8.50
CA TRP A 207 2.16 10.38 7.96
C TRP A 207 2.24 10.58 6.44
N TYR A 208 1.14 10.34 5.72
CA TYR A 208 1.09 10.45 4.27
C TYR A 208 0.94 11.91 3.78
N MET A 209 0.32 12.80 4.56
CA MET A 209 0.09 14.22 4.22
C MET A 209 1.29 15.02 3.67
N PRO A 210 2.54 14.86 4.15
CA PRO A 210 3.69 15.59 3.59
C PRO A 210 4.14 15.09 2.21
N THR A 211 3.54 14.02 1.68
CA THR A 211 3.79 13.51 0.33
C THR A 211 3.58 14.61 -0.70
N ARG A 212 4.54 14.72 -1.63
CA ARG A 212 4.43 15.59 -2.80
C ARG A 212 4.82 14.80 -4.03
N VAL A 213 3.99 14.88 -5.05
CA VAL A 213 4.26 14.31 -6.36
C VAL A 213 3.73 15.32 -7.36
N ASP A 214 4.50 15.65 -8.37
CA ASP A 214 4.06 16.59 -9.40
C ASP A 214 3.06 15.90 -10.35
N TRP A 215 3.28 14.61 -10.60
CA TRP A 215 2.49 13.82 -11.53
C TRP A 215 2.48 12.34 -11.15
N VAL A 216 1.31 11.70 -11.24
CA VAL A 216 1.17 10.24 -11.18
C VAL A 216 0.53 9.78 -12.48
N GLU A 217 1.03 8.68 -13.03
CA GLU A 217 0.46 8.06 -14.21
C GLU A 217 0.45 6.56 -14.08
N LEU A 218 -0.69 5.96 -14.40
CA LEU A 218 -0.89 4.53 -14.46
C LEU A 218 -1.41 4.17 -15.86
N ASN A 219 -0.83 3.15 -16.49
CA ASN A 219 -1.30 2.66 -17.80
C ASN A 219 -1.71 1.20 -17.69
N GLY A 220 -2.72 0.80 -18.48
CA GLY A 220 -3.21 -0.58 -18.50
C GLY A 220 -3.73 -1.03 -17.14
N VAL A 221 -4.60 -0.23 -16.52
CA VAL A 221 -5.08 -0.46 -15.17
C VAL A 221 -6.23 -1.46 -15.18
N GLU A 222 -6.20 -2.43 -14.29
CA GLU A 222 -7.31 -3.33 -14.01
C GLU A 222 -7.62 -3.29 -12.51
N LEU A 223 -8.89 -3.04 -12.17
CA LEU A 223 -9.41 -3.21 -10.84
C LEU A 223 -10.40 -4.38 -10.86
N ALA A 224 -10.09 -5.44 -10.15
CA ALA A 224 -10.96 -6.60 -9.99
C ALA A 224 -11.31 -6.83 -8.53
N THR A 225 -12.53 -7.29 -8.27
CA THR A 225 -13.00 -7.69 -6.94
C THR A 225 -13.58 -9.08 -7.01
N ALA A 226 -13.32 -9.88 -5.98
CA ALA A 226 -13.86 -11.22 -5.84
C ALA A 226 -14.39 -11.43 -4.42
N GLY A 227 -15.52 -12.12 -4.29
CA GLY A 227 -16.12 -12.45 -2.98
C GLY A 227 -17.04 -11.38 -2.39
N LEU A 228 -17.35 -10.31 -3.13
CA LEU A 228 -18.36 -9.35 -2.70
C LEU A 228 -19.79 -9.93 -2.82
N PRO A 229 -20.73 -9.52 -1.95
CA PRO A 229 -22.13 -9.97 -1.99
C PRO A 229 -22.83 -9.72 -3.33
N ASP A 230 -22.49 -8.61 -3.99
CA ASP A 230 -23.07 -8.20 -5.27
C ASP A 230 -22.42 -8.89 -6.49
N GLY A 231 -21.49 -9.83 -6.24
CA GLY A 231 -20.76 -10.58 -7.26
C GLY A 231 -19.36 -10.05 -7.55
N ASN A 232 -18.66 -10.73 -8.46
CA ASN A 232 -17.31 -10.35 -8.86
C ASN A 232 -17.37 -9.21 -9.89
N GLY A 233 -16.51 -8.21 -9.73
CA GLY A 233 -16.39 -7.09 -10.66
C GLY A 233 -14.99 -7.04 -11.29
N ALA A 234 -14.89 -6.56 -12.53
CA ALA A 234 -13.63 -6.19 -13.14
C ALA A 234 -13.83 -4.96 -14.03
N THR A 235 -12.98 -3.95 -13.84
CA THR A 235 -13.01 -2.71 -14.63
C THR A 235 -11.60 -2.40 -15.10
N THR A 236 -11.44 -2.15 -16.39
CA THR A 236 -10.16 -1.81 -17.01
C THR A 236 -10.14 -0.37 -17.49
N TYR A 237 -9.04 0.34 -17.24
CA TYR A 237 -8.79 1.69 -17.70
C TYR A 237 -7.52 1.72 -18.55
N GLY A 238 -7.58 2.36 -19.72
CA GLY A 238 -6.39 2.52 -20.55
C GLY A 238 -5.31 3.37 -19.87
N ARG A 239 -5.72 4.40 -19.12
CA ARG A 239 -4.85 5.33 -18.39
C ARG A 239 -5.58 5.99 -17.22
N LEU A 240 -4.87 6.20 -16.10
CA LEU A 240 -5.32 7.00 -14.96
C LEU A 240 -4.23 8.02 -14.57
N TYR A 241 -4.66 9.17 -14.05
CA TYR A 241 -3.81 10.27 -13.56
C TYR A 241 -4.31 10.79 -12.21
#